data_AF-A0A6A5K3U1-F1
#
_entry.id   AF-A0A6A5K3U1-F1
#
_cell.length_a   1.000
_cell.length_b   1.000
_cell.length_c   1.000
_cell.angle_alpha   90.00
_cell.angle_beta   90.00
_cell.angle_gamma   90.00
#
_symmetry.space_group_name_H-M   'P 1'
#
loop_
_entity.id
_entity.type
_entity.pdbx_description
1 polymer ?
#
loop_
_entity_poly.entity_id
_entity_poly.type
_entity_poly.pdbx_seq_one_letter_code
_entity_poly.pdbx_strand_id
1 'polypeptide(L)'
;MSNLPITHVSGGSPLSLVAPRKQPAPQNAASTTSDRKRPKVADSPSPSEGSDQEADSAGEGPKQLIMSHEKPQGPYMWTATHQIIWLGMGKMLPPNLPQRPWVPIESIATPVNVDISVLTIPLTAKELLTFFPRHTHVAELQDRLTRNGIGGTDQANIINMQRDLHIPHIITGMQIRTHIKNARKRIPKISPAVPCTEHRVSHYNVSINSRTADDRVLIDYPLMDCFFGVHGDAIPAGRDCGPFTEALMSALVGRHDVMLSEMDRYIQNCGINRNLHPGYTDADFLGRHKEQITVCRSALVEEAKTKGYRWEG
;
A
#
# COMPACT_ATOMS: atom_id res chain seq x y z
N MET A 1 21.95 42.48 -35.22
CA MET A 1 21.12 43.49 -34.52
C MET A 1 19.78 42.86 -34.24
N SER A 2 19.44 42.71 -32.95
CA SER A 2 18.09 42.64 -32.37
C SER A 2 18.24 42.27 -30.89
N ASN A 3 18.44 43.29 -30.06
CA ASN A 3 18.48 43.18 -28.60
C ASN A 3 17.05 43.11 -28.06
N LEU A 4 16.76 42.14 -27.19
CA LEU A 4 15.55 42.08 -26.39
C LEU A 4 15.79 42.69 -25.00
N PRO A 5 14.85 43.46 -24.43
CA PRO A 5 15.05 44.14 -23.16
C PRO A 5 14.75 43.23 -21.95
N ILE A 6 15.65 43.27 -20.97
CA ILE A 6 15.48 42.72 -19.63
C ILE A 6 14.75 43.76 -18.79
N THR A 7 13.56 43.42 -18.30
CA THR A 7 12.83 44.21 -17.29
C THR A 7 13.06 43.60 -15.91
N HIS A 8 13.85 44.30 -15.09
CA HIS A 8 13.94 44.09 -13.65
C HIS A 8 12.68 44.63 -12.98
N VAL A 9 11.99 43.80 -12.19
CA VAL A 9 11.00 44.27 -11.20
C VAL A 9 11.54 43.95 -9.81
N SER A 10 11.94 45.02 -9.13
CA SER A 10 12.30 45.06 -7.72
C SER A 10 11.01 45.20 -6.90
N GLY A 11 10.86 44.39 -5.86
CA GLY A 11 9.67 44.39 -5.00
C GLY A 11 9.96 43.72 -3.67
N GLY A 12 10.75 44.38 -2.83
CA GLY A 12 10.90 44.01 -1.43
C GLY A 12 9.66 44.44 -0.62
N SER A 13 9.26 43.61 0.34
CA SER A 13 8.52 44.07 1.51
C SER A 13 8.78 43.16 2.73
N PRO A 14 8.73 43.74 3.94
CA PRO A 14 9.55 43.28 5.06
C PRO A 14 8.86 42.28 6.00
N LEU A 15 9.75 41.56 6.70
CA LEU A 15 9.54 40.67 7.82
C LEU A 15 8.62 41.26 8.90
N SER A 16 7.51 40.58 9.21
CA SER A 16 6.78 40.75 10.47
C SER A 16 7.19 39.65 11.46
N LEU A 17 7.91 40.04 12.52
CA LEU A 17 8.14 39.22 13.70
C LEU A 17 6.81 39.01 14.45
N VAL A 18 6.37 37.76 14.57
CA VAL A 18 5.31 37.35 15.50
C VAL A 18 5.94 36.65 16.69
N ALA A 19 5.76 37.24 17.88
CA ALA A 19 6.24 36.70 19.15
C ALA A 19 5.48 35.42 19.56
N PRO A 20 6.14 34.46 20.25
CA PRO A 20 5.50 33.22 20.67
C PRO A 20 4.57 33.42 21.88
N ARG A 21 3.33 32.96 21.73
CA ARG A 21 2.29 32.93 22.78
C ARG A 21 2.54 31.72 23.69
N LYS A 22 2.73 31.97 24.99
CA LYS A 22 2.84 30.95 26.05
C LYS A 22 1.61 30.02 26.06
N GLN A 23 1.84 28.71 25.99
CA GLN A 23 0.83 27.69 26.29
C GLN A 23 0.80 27.40 27.80
N PRO A 24 -0.38 27.30 28.44
CA PRO A 24 -0.50 26.81 29.80
C PRO A 24 -0.46 25.28 29.87
N ALA A 25 0.12 24.78 30.96
CA ALA A 25 0.27 23.37 31.28
C ALA A 25 -1.08 22.64 31.47
N PRO A 26 -1.22 21.37 31.07
CA PRO A 26 -2.39 20.58 31.37
C PRO A 26 -2.37 20.09 32.82
N GLN A 27 -3.48 20.35 33.52
CA GLN A 27 -3.79 19.86 34.86
C GLN A 27 -4.19 18.38 34.79
N ASN A 28 -3.61 17.59 35.69
CA ASN A 28 -4.00 16.22 36.00
C ASN A 28 -5.41 16.19 36.62
N ALA A 29 -6.26 15.30 36.13
CA ALA A 29 -7.43 14.83 36.86
C ALA A 29 -7.52 13.31 36.75
N ALA A 30 -7.20 12.66 37.86
CA ALA A 30 -7.45 11.25 38.15
C ALA A 30 -8.88 11.08 38.68
N SER A 31 -9.56 9.99 38.28
CA SER A 31 -10.70 9.33 38.95
C SER A 31 -11.55 8.58 37.92
N THR A 32 -12.20 7.45 38.17
CA THR A 32 -12.15 6.38 39.18
C THR A 32 -13.01 5.25 38.60
N THR A 33 -12.64 4.01 38.94
CA THR A 33 -13.47 2.80 39.15
C THR A 33 -14.91 2.75 38.62
N SER A 34 -15.24 1.65 37.92
CA SER A 34 -16.46 0.88 38.23
C SER A 34 -16.39 -0.52 37.63
N ASP A 35 -16.17 -1.48 38.52
CA ASP A 35 -16.53 -2.89 38.39
C ASP A 35 -17.94 -3.08 37.82
N ARG A 36 -18.10 -4.03 36.88
CA ARG A 36 -19.37 -4.71 36.65
C ARG A 36 -19.15 -6.20 36.38
N LYS A 37 -19.33 -6.98 37.45
CA LYS A 37 -19.54 -8.43 37.44
C LYS A 37 -20.69 -8.80 36.50
N ARG A 38 -20.44 -9.69 35.53
CA ARG A 38 -21.47 -10.45 34.80
C ARG A 38 -21.78 -11.75 35.57
N PRO A 39 -23.05 -12.11 35.79
CA PRO A 39 -23.40 -13.44 36.28
C PRO A 39 -23.37 -14.49 35.16
N LYS A 40 -22.86 -15.67 35.52
CA LYS A 40 -22.98 -16.94 34.80
C LYS A 40 -24.45 -17.39 34.83
N VAL A 41 -24.97 -17.83 33.69
CA VAL A 41 -26.18 -18.68 33.62
C VAL A 41 -25.79 -19.98 32.96
N ALA A 42 -26.22 -21.07 33.60
CA ALA A 42 -25.85 -22.45 33.34
C ALA A 42 -26.78 -23.13 32.32
N ASP A 43 -26.20 -24.18 31.74
CA ASP A 43 -26.72 -25.38 31.07
C ASP A 43 -28.21 -25.67 31.07
N SER A 44 -28.70 -26.15 29.92
CA SER A 44 -29.54 -27.36 29.80
C SER A 44 -29.70 -27.84 28.34
N PRO A 45 -30.06 -29.13 28.12
CA PRO A 45 -29.55 -29.98 27.04
C PRO A 45 -30.48 -30.19 25.84
N SER A 46 -29.90 -30.79 24.78
CA SER A 46 -30.51 -31.43 23.60
C SER A 46 -31.64 -32.42 23.96
N PRO A 47 -32.60 -32.74 23.06
CA PRO A 47 -32.33 -33.63 21.91
C PRO A 47 -33.27 -33.43 20.67
N SER A 48 -32.89 -33.98 19.52
CA SER A 48 -33.70 -35.00 18.80
C SER A 48 -33.14 -35.26 17.39
N GLU A 49 -33.01 -36.55 17.13
CA GLU A 49 -32.76 -37.18 15.85
C GLU A 49 -33.98 -36.99 14.94
N GLY A 50 -33.72 -36.66 13.68
CA GLY A 50 -34.70 -36.54 12.62
C GLY A 50 -34.03 -36.90 11.31
N SER A 51 -34.08 -38.18 10.99
CA SER A 51 -33.81 -38.76 9.69
C SER A 51 -34.80 -38.22 8.66
N ASP A 52 -34.31 -37.67 7.55
CA ASP A 52 -34.94 -37.80 6.23
C ASP A 52 -33.87 -37.55 5.16
N GLN A 53 -33.48 -38.64 4.50
CA GLN A 53 -32.69 -38.63 3.27
C GLN A 53 -33.67 -38.47 2.11
N GLU A 54 -33.90 -37.23 1.68
CA GLU A 54 -34.41 -36.96 0.33
C GLU A 54 -33.23 -36.69 -0.59
N ALA A 55 -33.10 -37.56 -1.59
CA ALA A 55 -32.15 -37.45 -2.68
C ALA A 55 -32.53 -36.27 -3.58
N ASP A 56 -32.02 -35.08 -3.23
CA ASP A 56 -32.05 -33.92 -4.09
C ASP A 56 -31.08 -34.15 -5.27
N SER A 57 -31.64 -34.47 -6.43
CA SER A 57 -30.93 -34.37 -7.71
C SER A 57 -30.76 -32.87 -8.04
N ALA A 58 -29.88 -32.22 -7.29
CA ALA A 58 -29.44 -30.86 -7.57
C ALA A 58 -28.67 -30.90 -8.90
N GLY A 59 -29.29 -30.39 -9.96
CA GLY A 59 -28.59 -30.12 -11.20
C GLY A 59 -27.32 -29.34 -10.87
N GLU A 60 -26.16 -29.88 -11.25
CA GLU A 60 -24.87 -29.19 -11.12
C GLU A 60 -24.96 -27.91 -11.95
N GLY A 61 -25.44 -26.83 -11.32
CA GLY A 61 -25.30 -25.49 -11.85
C GLY A 61 -23.82 -25.23 -12.15
N PRO A 62 -23.52 -24.33 -13.09
CA PRO A 62 -22.14 -24.04 -13.48
C PRO A 62 -21.30 -23.75 -12.22
N LYS A 63 -20.28 -24.59 -11.98
CA LYS A 63 -19.37 -24.47 -10.85
C LYS A 63 -18.73 -23.08 -10.91
N GLN A 64 -19.11 -22.19 -9.97
CA GLN A 64 -18.54 -20.84 -9.92
C GLN A 64 -17.03 -20.91 -9.69
N LEU A 65 -16.26 -20.21 -10.54
CA LEU A 65 -14.81 -20.16 -10.42
C LEU A 65 -14.42 -19.33 -9.20
N ILE A 66 -13.42 -19.80 -8.44
CA ILE A 66 -12.86 -19.07 -7.30
C ILE A 66 -11.58 -18.38 -7.76
N MET A 67 -11.55 -17.04 -7.70
CA MET A 67 -10.42 -16.24 -8.21
C MET A 67 -9.07 -16.64 -7.60
N SER A 68 -9.06 -17.03 -6.32
CA SER A 68 -7.83 -17.42 -5.62
C SER A 68 -7.25 -18.76 -6.10
N HIS A 69 -8.06 -19.61 -6.72
CA HIS A 69 -7.63 -20.93 -7.22
C HIS A 69 -7.01 -20.85 -8.62
N GLU A 70 -7.43 -19.88 -9.43
CA GLU A 70 -6.94 -19.71 -10.82
C GLU A 70 -5.59 -18.99 -10.90
N LYS A 71 -5.14 -18.35 -9.83
CA LYS A 71 -3.82 -17.73 -9.81
C LYS A 71 -2.74 -18.81 -9.75
N PRO A 72 -1.77 -18.80 -10.68
CA PRO A 72 -0.62 -19.69 -10.63
C PRO A 72 0.03 -19.59 -9.25
N GLN A 73 0.15 -20.72 -8.56
CA GLN A 73 0.86 -20.79 -7.29
C GLN A 73 2.35 -20.90 -7.55
N GLY A 74 3.15 -20.12 -6.83
CA GLY A 74 4.61 -20.24 -6.89
C GLY A 74 5.32 -18.92 -7.16
N PRO A 75 6.62 -18.97 -7.51
CA PRO A 75 7.38 -17.78 -7.82
C PRO A 75 6.99 -17.24 -9.19
N TYR A 76 6.90 -15.92 -9.31
CA TYR A 76 6.49 -15.23 -10.53
C TYR A 76 7.69 -14.73 -11.34
N MET A 77 7.46 -14.43 -12.61
CA MET A 77 8.46 -13.81 -13.49
C MET A 77 8.95 -12.49 -12.88
N TRP A 78 10.25 -12.22 -12.96
CA TRP A 78 10.84 -10.95 -12.50
C TRP A 78 10.91 -9.94 -13.65
N THR A 79 10.77 -8.65 -13.33
CA THR A 79 11.09 -7.57 -14.28
C THR A 79 12.54 -7.66 -14.74
N ALA A 80 12.84 -7.13 -15.94
CA ALA A 80 14.21 -7.02 -16.43
C ALA A 80 15.10 -6.25 -15.43
N THR A 81 14.60 -5.16 -14.87
CA THR A 81 15.27 -4.39 -13.81
C THR A 81 15.67 -5.26 -12.63
N HIS A 82 14.73 -6.03 -12.07
CA HIS A 82 15.03 -6.89 -10.93
C HIS A 82 16.10 -7.93 -11.28
N GLN A 83 16.04 -8.51 -12.49
CA GLN A 83 17.07 -9.45 -12.95
C GLN A 83 18.45 -8.79 -13.05
N ILE A 84 18.53 -7.58 -13.59
CA ILE A 84 19.78 -6.81 -13.73
C ILE A 84 20.38 -6.49 -12.36
N ILE A 85 19.57 -5.99 -11.42
CA ILE A 85 20.02 -5.69 -10.06
C ILE A 85 20.53 -6.96 -9.36
N TRP A 86 19.78 -8.05 -9.47
CA TRP A 86 20.14 -9.33 -8.87
C TRP A 86 21.49 -9.85 -9.39
N LEU A 87 21.69 -9.81 -10.71
CA LEU A 87 22.96 -10.16 -11.35
C LEU A 87 24.09 -9.20 -10.92
N GLY A 88 23.80 -7.90 -10.82
CA GLY A 88 24.74 -6.88 -10.38
C GLY A 88 25.24 -7.10 -8.94
N MET A 89 24.44 -7.75 -8.11
CA MET A 89 24.83 -8.19 -6.75
C MET A 89 25.68 -9.48 -6.75
N GLY A 90 26.08 -9.99 -7.92
CA GLY A 90 26.83 -11.24 -8.07
C GLY A 90 25.99 -12.49 -7.78
N LYS A 91 24.66 -12.38 -7.79
CA LYS A 91 23.76 -13.51 -7.58
C LYS A 91 23.39 -14.15 -8.92
N MET A 92 23.22 -15.47 -8.92
CA MET A 92 22.69 -16.16 -10.09
C MET A 92 21.17 -16.00 -10.15
N LEU A 93 20.63 -15.83 -11.37
CA LEU A 93 19.20 -15.91 -11.59
C LEU A 93 18.71 -17.34 -11.29
N PRO A 94 17.50 -17.49 -10.74
CA PRO A 94 16.92 -18.82 -10.55
C PRO A 94 16.84 -19.57 -11.89
N PRO A 95 17.27 -20.85 -11.96
CA PRO A 95 17.30 -21.60 -13.22
C PRO A 95 15.89 -21.79 -13.82
N ASN A 96 14.86 -21.73 -12.97
CA ASN A 96 13.47 -21.84 -13.38
C ASN A 96 12.80 -20.50 -13.74
N LEU A 97 13.53 -19.38 -13.73
CA LEU A 97 12.97 -18.04 -13.98
C LEU A 97 12.22 -17.95 -15.33
N PRO A 98 12.74 -18.47 -16.46
CA PRO A 98 12.04 -18.40 -17.75
C PRO A 98 10.70 -19.15 -17.79
N GLN A 99 10.51 -20.15 -16.91
CA GLN A 99 9.29 -20.94 -16.83
C GLN A 99 8.27 -20.38 -15.84
N ARG A 100 8.62 -19.30 -15.11
CA ARG A 100 7.71 -18.72 -14.12
C ARG A 100 6.53 -18.06 -14.80
N PRO A 101 5.31 -18.22 -14.26
CA PRO A 101 4.14 -17.56 -14.80
C PRO A 101 4.28 -16.04 -14.64
N TRP A 102 3.80 -15.32 -15.65
CA TRP A 102 3.62 -13.89 -15.56
C TRP A 102 2.29 -13.58 -14.87
N VAL A 103 2.31 -12.75 -13.84
CA VAL A 103 1.12 -12.28 -13.11
C VAL A 103 1.26 -10.77 -12.90
N PRO A 104 0.31 -9.94 -13.35
CA PRO A 104 0.51 -8.49 -13.46
C PRO A 104 1.11 -7.83 -12.22
N ILE A 105 0.47 -8.01 -11.06
CA ILE A 105 0.94 -7.38 -9.81
C ILE A 105 2.24 -7.98 -9.29
N GLU A 106 2.44 -9.29 -9.43
CA GLU A 106 3.59 -9.97 -8.86
C GLU A 106 4.84 -9.88 -9.74
N SER A 107 4.65 -9.69 -11.05
CA SER A 107 5.71 -9.65 -12.05
C SER A 107 6.14 -8.25 -12.43
N ILE A 108 5.28 -7.23 -12.25
CA ILE A 108 5.60 -5.85 -12.64
C ILE A 108 5.79 -4.92 -11.45
N ALA A 109 4.96 -5.03 -10.42
CA ALA A 109 5.03 -4.07 -9.32
C ALA A 109 6.35 -4.21 -8.56
N THR A 110 6.75 -3.10 -7.92
CA THR A 110 7.96 -3.00 -7.11
C THR A 110 8.13 -4.25 -6.23
N PRO A 111 9.23 -5.00 -6.40
CA PRO A 111 9.43 -6.25 -5.70
C PRO A 111 9.38 -6.09 -4.18
N VAL A 112 8.90 -7.12 -3.49
CA VAL A 112 8.85 -7.17 -2.01
C VAL A 112 10.22 -6.92 -1.37
N ASN A 113 11.28 -7.38 -2.03
CA ASN A 113 12.67 -7.25 -1.59
C ASN A 113 13.30 -5.88 -1.85
N VAL A 114 12.58 -4.93 -2.46
CA VAL A 114 13.05 -3.55 -2.53
C VAL A 114 13.10 -2.96 -1.13
N ASP A 115 14.27 -2.44 -0.76
CA ASP A 115 14.50 -1.79 0.52
C ASP A 115 13.87 -0.41 0.55
N ILE A 116 12.63 -0.33 1.03
CA ILE A 116 11.98 0.97 1.23
C ILE A 116 12.49 1.70 2.48
N SER A 117 13.26 1.06 3.36
CA SER A 117 13.77 1.71 4.58
C SER A 117 14.83 2.77 4.29
N VAL A 118 15.46 2.73 3.11
CA VAL A 118 16.39 3.77 2.63
C VAL A 118 15.68 5.10 2.37
N LEU A 119 14.35 5.10 2.21
CA LEU A 119 13.58 6.32 2.01
C LEU A 119 13.40 7.05 3.34
N THR A 120 14.18 8.11 3.54
CA THR A 120 14.04 8.94 4.75
C THR A 120 12.84 9.88 4.66
N ILE A 121 12.31 10.13 3.46
CA ILE A 121 11.13 10.98 3.22
C ILE A 121 9.82 10.33 3.73
N PRO A 122 8.82 11.13 4.10
CA PRO A 122 7.49 10.62 4.38
C PRO A 122 6.81 10.16 3.08
N LEU A 123 6.06 9.06 3.15
CA LEU A 123 5.21 8.57 2.05
C LEU A 123 3.74 8.73 2.41
N THR A 124 2.91 9.17 1.46
CA THR A 124 1.45 9.16 1.62
C THR A 124 0.92 7.72 1.59
N ALA A 125 -0.26 7.46 2.17
CA ALA A 125 -0.94 6.18 2.01
C ALA A 125 -1.18 5.83 0.53
N LYS A 126 -1.41 6.85 -0.31
CA LYS A 126 -1.55 6.69 -1.75
C LYS A 126 -0.25 6.21 -2.38
N GLU A 127 0.87 6.88 -2.12
CA GLU A 127 2.19 6.49 -2.63
C GLU A 127 2.56 5.06 -2.24
N LEU A 128 2.28 4.66 -1.00
CA LEU A 128 2.49 3.29 -0.54
C LEU A 128 1.69 2.27 -1.35
N LEU A 129 0.38 2.49 -1.49
CA LEU A 129 -0.50 1.55 -2.20
C LEU A 129 -0.29 1.59 -3.71
N THR A 130 0.18 2.69 -4.27
CA THR A 130 0.45 2.85 -5.70
C THR A 130 1.82 2.32 -6.07
N PHE A 131 2.91 2.73 -5.41
CA PHE A 131 4.27 2.37 -5.83
C PHE A 131 4.81 1.13 -5.12
N PHE A 132 4.31 0.80 -3.94
CA PHE A 132 4.78 -0.33 -3.12
C PHE A 132 3.65 -1.29 -2.73
N PRO A 133 2.76 -1.71 -3.66
CA PRO A 133 1.59 -2.50 -3.32
C PRO A 133 1.94 -3.87 -2.71
N ARG A 134 3.12 -4.41 -3.07
CA ARG A 134 3.61 -5.68 -2.55
C ARG A 134 4.11 -5.56 -1.11
N HIS A 135 4.43 -4.36 -0.62
CA HIS A 135 4.87 -4.11 0.76
C HIS A 135 3.72 -4.11 1.79
N THR A 136 2.49 -4.40 1.36
CA THR A 136 1.35 -4.62 2.26
C THR A 136 1.54 -5.78 3.23
N HIS A 137 2.57 -6.61 3.12
CA HIS A 137 2.91 -7.64 4.12
C HIS A 137 3.78 -7.11 5.28
N VAL A 138 4.36 -5.91 5.17
CA VAL A 138 5.17 -5.27 6.22
C VAL A 138 4.25 -4.88 7.38
N ALA A 139 4.64 -5.30 8.59
CA ALA A 139 3.74 -5.25 9.74
C ALA A 139 3.45 -3.81 10.19
N GLU A 140 4.45 -2.93 10.27
CA GLU A 140 4.21 -1.52 10.65
C GLU A 140 3.43 -0.75 9.58
N LEU A 141 3.64 -1.04 8.29
CA LEU A 141 2.84 -0.44 7.22
C LEU A 141 1.36 -0.81 7.37
N GLN A 142 1.07 -2.08 7.64
CA GLN A 142 -0.31 -2.50 7.90
C GLN A 142 -0.90 -1.90 9.16
N ASP A 143 -0.11 -1.77 10.24
CA ASP A 143 -0.56 -1.09 11.46
C ASP A 143 -0.91 0.37 11.17
N ARG A 144 -0.05 1.09 10.45
CA ARG A 144 -0.28 2.48 10.02
C ARG A 144 -1.59 2.61 9.24
N LEU A 145 -1.77 1.82 8.18
CA LEU A 145 -2.97 1.90 7.34
C LEU A 145 -4.23 1.54 8.15
N THR A 146 -4.17 0.49 8.96
CA THR A 146 -5.31 0.02 9.76
C THR A 146 -5.71 1.02 10.85
N ARG A 147 -4.75 1.64 11.56
CA ARG A 147 -5.02 2.64 12.61
C ARG A 147 -5.56 3.95 12.04
N ASN A 148 -5.36 4.20 10.76
CA ASN A 148 -5.97 5.31 10.03
C ASN A 148 -7.26 4.91 9.30
N GLY A 149 -7.85 3.76 9.64
CA GLY A 149 -9.16 3.34 9.13
C GLY A 149 -9.15 2.75 7.72
N ILE A 150 -7.99 2.53 7.10
CA ILE A 150 -7.87 2.02 5.73
C ILE A 150 -7.90 0.49 5.77
N GLY A 151 -9.10 -0.08 5.58
CA GLY A 151 -9.36 -1.51 5.69
C GLY A 151 -8.79 -2.34 4.53
N GLY A 152 -8.74 -3.66 4.70
CA GLY A 152 -8.13 -4.54 3.69
C GLY A 152 -8.86 -4.52 2.33
N THR A 153 -10.18 -4.36 2.32
CA THR A 153 -10.96 -4.22 1.09
C THR A 153 -10.66 -2.88 0.40
N ASP A 154 -10.49 -1.80 1.16
CA ASP A 154 -10.15 -0.48 0.61
C ASP A 154 -8.74 -0.48 -0.01
N GLN A 155 -7.77 -1.06 0.71
CA GLN A 155 -6.40 -1.23 0.21
C GLN A 155 -6.37 -2.03 -1.10
N ALA A 156 -7.08 -3.17 -1.15
CA ALA A 156 -7.14 -4.01 -2.35
C ALA A 156 -7.74 -3.27 -3.55
N ASN A 157 -8.87 -2.57 -3.36
CA ASN A 157 -9.51 -1.81 -4.43
C ASN A 157 -8.64 -0.65 -4.92
N ILE A 158 -7.96 0.06 -4.01
CA ILE A 158 -6.99 1.10 -4.41
C ILE A 158 -5.88 0.49 -5.24
N ILE A 159 -5.27 -0.62 -4.81
CA ILE A 159 -4.19 -1.24 -5.58
C ILE A 159 -4.68 -1.67 -6.96
N ASN A 160 -5.84 -2.33 -7.03
CA ASN A 160 -6.42 -2.79 -8.30
C ASN A 160 -6.68 -1.61 -9.25
N MET A 161 -7.26 -0.53 -8.74
CA MET A 161 -7.51 0.69 -9.51
C MET A 161 -6.22 1.34 -10.00
N GLN A 162 -5.19 1.39 -9.16
CA GLN A 162 -3.94 2.09 -9.46
C GLN A 162 -3.07 1.36 -10.48
N ARG A 163 -3.25 0.05 -10.58
CA ARG A 163 -2.48 -0.87 -11.42
C ARG A 163 -3.31 -1.47 -12.55
N ASP A 164 -4.52 -0.96 -12.76
CA ASP A 164 -5.49 -1.43 -13.76
C ASP A 164 -5.61 -2.96 -13.78
N LEU A 165 -5.80 -3.56 -12.60
CA LEU A 165 -5.85 -5.01 -12.45
C LEU A 165 -7.23 -5.54 -12.81
N HIS A 166 -7.25 -6.58 -13.63
CA HIS A 166 -8.45 -7.26 -14.10
C HIS A 166 -8.56 -8.70 -13.60
N ILE A 167 -9.75 -9.28 -13.69
CA ILE A 167 -10.05 -10.65 -13.27
C ILE A 167 -9.33 -11.65 -14.21
N PRO A 168 -8.65 -12.70 -13.69
CA PRO A 168 -8.59 -13.15 -12.29
C PRO A 168 -7.39 -12.62 -11.47
N HIS A 169 -6.64 -11.65 -12.00
CA HIS A 169 -5.36 -11.22 -11.45
C HIS A 169 -5.44 -10.13 -10.36
N ILE A 170 -6.64 -9.69 -9.97
CA ILE A 170 -6.85 -8.67 -8.94
C ILE A 170 -6.33 -9.07 -7.56
N ILE A 171 -5.92 -8.11 -6.73
CA ILE A 171 -5.76 -8.35 -5.29
C ILE A 171 -7.16 -8.39 -4.65
N THR A 172 -7.42 -9.40 -3.82
CA THR A 172 -8.69 -9.47 -3.08
C THR A 172 -8.57 -8.86 -1.68
N GLY A 173 -9.68 -8.38 -1.13
CA GLY A 173 -9.73 -7.89 0.24
C GLY A 173 -9.32 -8.97 1.26
N MET A 174 -9.60 -10.24 0.98
CA MET A 174 -9.21 -11.37 1.82
C MET A 174 -7.70 -11.54 1.93
N GLN A 175 -6.97 -11.35 0.82
CA GLN A 175 -5.50 -11.40 0.80
C GLN A 175 -4.93 -10.33 1.75
N ILE A 176 -5.40 -9.08 1.63
CA ILE A 176 -4.93 -8.00 2.51
C ILE A 176 -5.37 -8.20 3.96
N ARG A 177 -6.59 -8.68 4.23
CA ARG A 177 -7.02 -9.01 5.60
C ARG A 177 -6.13 -10.08 6.24
N THR A 178 -5.60 -11.01 5.46
CA THR A 178 -4.60 -11.97 5.92
C THR A 178 -3.29 -11.29 6.29
N HIS A 179 -2.84 -10.30 5.52
CA HIS A 179 -1.67 -9.48 5.86
C HIS A 179 -1.90 -8.72 7.17
N ILE A 180 -3.05 -8.05 7.33
CA ILE A 180 -3.44 -7.35 8.56
C ILE A 180 -3.43 -8.31 9.76
N LYS A 181 -4.02 -9.51 9.61
CA LYS A 181 -4.03 -10.53 10.67
C LYS A 181 -2.62 -10.96 11.07
N ASN A 182 -1.70 -11.09 10.11
CA ASN A 182 -0.32 -11.45 10.39
C ASN A 182 0.48 -10.30 11.01
N ALA A 183 0.25 -9.06 10.57
CA ALA A 183 0.86 -7.86 11.15
C ALA A 183 0.50 -7.72 12.65
N ARG A 184 -0.78 -7.91 13.00
CA ARG A 184 -1.28 -7.86 14.38
C ARG A 184 -0.65 -8.90 15.32
N LYS A 185 -0.02 -9.95 14.80
CA LYS A 185 0.72 -10.93 15.62
C LYS A 185 2.12 -10.44 16.00
N ARG A 186 2.67 -9.47 15.26
CA ARG A 186 4.05 -8.98 15.40
C ARG A 186 4.13 -7.62 16.05
N ILE A 187 3.16 -6.75 15.80
CA ILE A 187 3.10 -5.41 16.38
C ILE A 187 2.52 -5.50 17.80
N PRO A 188 3.11 -4.80 18.79
CA PRO A 188 2.51 -4.67 20.11
C PRO A 188 1.06 -4.20 20.02
N LYS A 189 0.21 -4.66 20.93
CA LYS A 189 -1.20 -4.23 20.96
C LYS A 189 -1.27 -2.75 21.36
N ILE A 190 -1.28 -1.87 20.36
CA ILE A 190 -1.56 -0.45 20.55
C ILE A 190 -3.08 -0.25 20.50
N SER A 191 -3.59 0.70 21.28
CA SER A 191 -5.02 1.04 21.23
C SER A 191 -5.39 1.50 19.82
N PRO A 192 -6.42 0.92 19.18
CA PRO A 192 -6.87 1.33 17.86
C PRO A 192 -7.43 2.76 17.84
N ALA A 193 -7.66 3.37 19.00
CA ALA A 193 -8.20 4.73 19.12
C ALA A 193 -7.17 5.84 18.79
N VAL A 194 -5.88 5.52 18.68
CA VAL A 194 -4.84 6.51 18.38
C VAL A 194 -4.49 6.38 16.89
N PRO A 195 -4.73 7.40 16.04
CA PRO A 195 -4.27 7.39 14.66
C PRO A 195 -2.74 7.26 14.57
N CYS A 196 -2.24 6.68 13.48
CA CYS A 196 -0.80 6.66 13.24
C CYS A 196 -0.38 7.91 12.47
N THR A 197 0.51 8.72 13.05
CA THR A 197 1.01 9.98 12.47
C THR A 197 2.44 9.84 11.95
N GLU A 198 3.06 8.67 12.07
CA GLU A 198 4.36 8.40 11.49
C GLU A 198 4.17 8.05 10.01
N HIS A 199 4.87 8.78 9.14
CA HIS A 199 4.75 8.62 7.69
C HIS A 199 6.07 8.18 7.02
N ARG A 200 7.19 8.20 7.74
CA ARG A 200 8.52 7.84 7.23
C ARG A 200 8.73 6.34 7.36
N VAL A 201 9.01 5.70 6.23
CA VAL A 201 9.24 4.25 6.16
C VAL A 201 10.58 3.83 6.75
N SER A 202 11.56 4.72 6.80
CA SER A 202 12.83 4.52 7.53
C SER A 202 12.66 4.29 9.03
N HIS A 203 11.50 4.63 9.61
CA HIS A 203 11.20 4.36 11.02
C HIS A 203 10.56 2.97 11.23
N TYR A 204 10.28 2.24 10.16
CA TYR A 204 9.68 0.91 10.22
C TYR A 204 10.74 -0.19 10.13
N ASN A 205 10.53 -1.27 10.87
CA ASN A 205 11.23 -2.52 10.68
C ASN A 205 10.66 -3.26 9.46
N VAL A 206 11.26 -2.97 8.29
CA VAL A 206 10.99 -3.65 7.03
C VAL A 206 11.54 -5.09 7.06
N SER A 207 10.92 -5.92 7.89
CA SER A 207 11.22 -7.35 7.96
C SER A 207 10.39 -8.11 6.94
N ILE A 208 11.04 -8.54 5.86
CA ILE A 208 10.40 -9.36 4.86
C ILE A 208 10.26 -10.76 5.41
N ASN A 209 9.02 -11.13 5.70
CA ASN A 209 8.70 -12.48 6.12
C ASN A 209 8.42 -13.34 4.90
N SER A 210 9.48 -13.55 4.11
CA SER A 210 9.40 -14.45 2.97
C SER A 210 9.73 -15.90 3.34
N ARG A 211 9.10 -16.78 2.56
CA ARG A 211 9.27 -18.23 2.53
C ARG A 211 10.63 -18.62 1.96
N THR A 212 11.23 -17.82 1.08
CA THR A 212 12.52 -18.12 0.45
C THR A 212 13.65 -17.29 1.08
N ALA A 213 14.88 -17.81 1.02
CA ALA A 213 16.05 -17.06 1.45
C ALA A 213 16.31 -15.85 0.53
N ASP A 214 16.04 -15.99 -0.76
CA ASP A 214 16.27 -14.97 -1.78
C ASP A 214 15.45 -13.71 -1.54
N ASP A 215 14.17 -13.85 -1.19
CA ASP A 215 13.28 -12.72 -0.93
C ASP A 215 13.65 -11.92 0.34
N ARG A 216 14.56 -12.44 1.18
CA ARG A 216 15.07 -11.73 2.36
C ARG A 216 16.26 -10.81 2.01
N VAL A 217 16.80 -10.93 0.80
CA VAL A 217 17.89 -10.09 0.32
C VAL A 217 17.29 -8.77 -0.13
N LEU A 218 17.45 -7.75 0.71
CA LEU A 218 17.04 -6.39 0.39
C LEU A 218 17.87 -5.83 -0.77
N ILE A 219 17.19 -5.18 -1.72
CA ILE A 219 17.80 -4.58 -2.91
C ILE A 219 17.51 -3.08 -2.96
N ASP A 220 18.48 -2.31 -3.41
CA ASP A 220 18.24 -0.97 -3.90
C ASP A 220 17.59 -1.05 -5.29
N TYR A 221 16.81 -0.05 -5.69
CA TYR A 221 15.97 -0.11 -6.89
C TYR A 221 15.92 1.24 -7.62
N PRO A 222 15.84 1.27 -8.96
CA PRO A 222 15.63 2.51 -9.69
C PRO A 222 14.28 3.14 -9.36
N LEU A 223 14.29 4.46 -9.12
CA LEU A 223 13.09 5.24 -8.80
C LEU A 223 12.05 5.13 -9.91
N MET A 224 12.46 5.31 -11.17
CA MET A 224 11.56 5.25 -12.32
C MET A 224 10.88 3.88 -12.48
N ASP A 225 11.56 2.80 -12.10
CA ASP A 225 11.02 1.45 -12.26
C ASP A 225 9.96 1.11 -11.19
N CYS A 226 9.85 1.91 -10.13
CA CYS A 226 8.75 1.81 -9.15
C CYS A 226 7.38 2.19 -9.77
N PHE A 227 7.41 2.95 -10.87
CA PHE A 227 6.23 3.38 -11.63
C PHE A 227 5.72 2.31 -12.61
N PHE A 228 6.48 1.25 -12.91
CA PHE A 228 6.05 0.27 -13.89
C PHE A 228 4.70 -0.37 -13.55
N GLY A 229 3.83 -0.45 -14.55
CA GLY A 229 2.46 -0.93 -14.42
C GLY A 229 1.52 -0.05 -13.60
N VAL A 230 1.90 1.18 -13.18
CA VAL A 230 0.89 2.16 -12.70
C VAL A 230 0.11 2.68 -13.90
N HIS A 231 -1.21 2.77 -13.78
CA HIS A 231 -2.04 3.44 -14.79
C HIS A 231 -1.76 4.95 -14.78
N GLY A 232 -1.55 5.57 -15.94
CA GLY A 232 -1.13 6.98 -16.03
C GLY A 232 -2.04 7.96 -15.26
N ASP A 233 -3.35 7.80 -15.39
CA ASP A 233 -4.35 8.65 -14.69
C ASP A 233 -4.46 8.36 -13.19
N ALA A 234 -3.76 7.33 -12.71
CA ALA A 234 -3.83 6.88 -11.34
C ALA A 234 -2.72 7.48 -10.46
N ILE A 235 -1.69 8.10 -11.05
CA ILE A 235 -0.56 8.70 -10.31
C ILE A 235 -1.07 9.58 -9.16
N PRO A 236 -0.48 9.49 -7.95
CA PRO A 236 -0.90 10.33 -6.83
C PRO A 236 -0.83 11.81 -7.18
N ALA A 237 -1.88 12.57 -6.85
CA ALA A 237 -2.01 13.98 -7.22
C ALA A 237 -2.54 14.80 -6.04
N GLY A 238 -2.37 16.13 -6.10
CA GLY A 238 -2.84 17.05 -5.07
C GLY A 238 -2.27 16.70 -3.69
N ARG A 239 -3.13 16.51 -2.69
CA ARG A 239 -2.70 16.15 -1.32
C ARG A 239 -2.06 14.76 -1.22
N ASP A 240 -2.29 13.89 -2.18
CA ASP A 240 -1.72 12.54 -2.20
C ASP A 240 -0.38 12.45 -2.93
N CYS A 241 0.00 13.49 -3.66
CA CYS A 241 1.32 13.68 -4.23
C CYS A 241 2.28 14.08 -3.11
N GLY A 242 3.04 13.12 -2.60
CA GLY A 242 4.11 13.37 -1.64
C GLY A 242 5.45 13.62 -2.34
N PRO A 243 6.53 13.75 -1.55
CA PRO A 243 7.88 13.96 -2.06
C PRO A 243 8.36 12.84 -2.99
N PHE A 244 7.87 11.61 -2.79
CA PHE A 244 8.23 10.47 -3.65
C PHE A 244 7.67 10.64 -5.05
N THR A 245 6.39 11.00 -5.15
CA THR A 245 5.73 11.25 -6.44
C THR A 245 6.37 12.44 -7.15
N GLU A 246 6.65 13.54 -6.45
CA GLU A 246 7.32 14.70 -7.04
C GLU A 246 8.70 14.32 -7.60
N ALA A 247 9.49 13.57 -6.85
CA ALA A 247 10.80 13.10 -7.28
C ALA A 247 10.71 12.14 -8.47
N LEU A 248 9.76 11.20 -8.44
CA LEU A 248 9.51 10.27 -9.54
C LEU A 248 9.15 11.04 -10.83
N MET A 249 8.22 12.00 -10.75
CA MET A 249 7.81 12.79 -11.91
C MET A 249 8.97 13.64 -12.45
N SER A 250 9.77 14.23 -11.55
CA SER A 250 10.97 14.97 -11.92
C SER A 250 11.98 14.06 -12.65
N ALA A 251 12.22 12.85 -12.13
CA ALA A 251 13.15 11.90 -12.74
C ALA A 251 12.64 11.40 -14.10
N LEU A 252 11.33 11.16 -14.26
CA LEU A 252 10.72 10.76 -15.52
C LEU A 252 10.86 11.85 -16.60
N VAL A 253 10.62 13.12 -16.24
CA VAL A 253 10.76 14.25 -17.17
C VAL A 253 12.23 14.48 -17.54
N GLY A 254 13.12 14.43 -16.56
CA GLY A 254 14.57 14.61 -16.75
C GLY A 254 15.29 13.40 -17.33
N ARG A 255 14.62 12.23 -17.38
CA ARG A 255 15.24 10.92 -17.67
C ARG A 255 16.46 10.63 -16.80
N HIS A 256 16.36 10.99 -15.52
CA HIS A 256 17.44 10.78 -14.56
C HIS A 256 17.40 9.34 -14.04
N ASP A 257 18.53 8.64 -14.17
CA ASP A 257 18.71 7.33 -13.54
C ASP A 257 19.09 7.54 -12.07
N VAL A 258 18.11 7.33 -11.18
CA VAL A 258 18.22 7.61 -9.75
C VAL A 258 17.83 6.35 -8.99
N MET A 259 18.70 5.89 -8.11
CA MET A 259 18.39 4.77 -7.21
C MET A 259 17.62 5.28 -5.98
N LEU A 260 16.82 4.42 -5.32
CA LEU A 260 16.10 4.79 -4.11
C LEU A 260 17.05 5.22 -2.98
N SER A 261 18.23 4.62 -2.87
CA SER A 261 19.26 5.04 -1.91
C SER A 261 19.80 6.46 -2.15
N GLU A 262 19.64 6.99 -3.37
CA GLU A 262 20.11 8.33 -3.77
C GLU A 262 19.02 9.40 -3.66
N MET A 263 17.81 9.00 -3.25
CA MET A 263 16.60 9.82 -3.25
C MET A 263 16.76 11.13 -2.47
N ASP A 264 17.46 11.10 -1.34
CA ASP A 264 17.65 12.31 -0.51
C ASP A 264 18.48 13.38 -1.21
N ARG A 265 19.60 12.96 -1.81
CA ARG A 265 20.47 13.84 -2.60
C ARG A 265 19.72 14.36 -3.82
N TYR A 266 18.93 13.50 -4.48
CA TYR A 266 18.15 13.88 -5.65
C TYR A 266 17.10 14.95 -5.32
N ILE A 267 16.32 14.74 -4.26
CA ILE A 267 15.30 15.70 -3.78
C ILE A 267 15.93 17.05 -3.45
N GLN A 268 17.09 17.04 -2.77
CA GLN A 268 17.82 18.27 -2.47
C GLN A 268 18.25 19.01 -3.74
N ASN A 269 18.80 18.29 -4.71
CA ASN A 269 19.29 18.88 -5.97
C ASN A 269 18.16 19.46 -6.83
N CYS A 270 16.99 18.82 -6.82
CA CYS A 270 15.82 19.28 -7.55
C CYS A 270 15.00 20.36 -6.81
N GLY A 271 15.36 20.69 -5.56
CA GLY A 271 14.59 21.64 -4.74
C GLY A 271 13.19 21.15 -4.38
N ILE A 272 12.99 19.83 -4.32
CA ILE A 272 11.69 19.20 -4.02
C ILE A 272 11.39 19.32 -2.53
N ASN A 273 10.14 19.62 -2.19
CA ASN A 273 9.74 19.72 -0.78
C ASN A 273 9.75 18.33 -0.13
N ARG A 274 10.49 18.17 0.96
CA ARG A 274 10.62 16.89 1.69
C ARG A 274 9.40 16.56 2.55
N ASN A 275 8.51 17.50 2.78
CA ASN A 275 7.37 17.33 3.67
C ASN A 275 6.11 16.98 2.89
N LEU A 276 5.18 16.28 3.52
CA LEU A 276 3.85 16.10 2.97
C LEU A 276 3.12 17.44 2.87
N HIS A 277 2.09 17.49 2.02
CA HIS A 277 1.23 18.65 1.90
C HIS A 277 0.71 19.09 3.29
N PRO A 278 0.68 20.41 3.60
CA PRO A 278 0.13 20.89 4.85
C PRO A 278 -1.29 20.36 5.11
N GLY A 279 -1.53 19.83 6.31
CA GLY A 279 -2.81 19.23 6.71
C GLY A 279 -3.07 17.84 6.12
N TYR A 280 -2.08 17.19 5.51
CA TYR A 280 -2.22 15.79 5.10
C TYR A 280 -2.42 14.87 6.30
N THR A 281 -3.40 13.97 6.21
CA THR A 281 -3.58 12.84 7.12
C THR A 281 -3.97 11.59 6.34
N ASP A 282 -3.54 10.42 6.82
CA ASP A 282 -4.01 9.14 6.32
C ASP A 282 -5.48 8.90 6.73
N ALA A 283 -5.95 9.47 7.84
CA ALA A 283 -7.32 9.30 8.32
C ALA A 283 -8.37 9.86 7.33
N ASP A 284 -8.03 10.93 6.59
CA ASP A 284 -8.89 11.52 5.57
C ASP A 284 -8.79 10.82 4.21
N PHE A 285 -7.92 9.81 4.07
CA PHE A 285 -7.64 9.12 2.81
C PHE A 285 -8.90 8.50 2.19
N LEU A 286 -9.68 7.75 2.98
CA LEU A 286 -10.89 7.10 2.48
C LEU A 286 -11.95 8.12 2.05
N GLY A 287 -12.07 9.23 2.78
CA GLY A 287 -12.99 10.31 2.42
C GLY A 287 -12.70 10.87 1.01
N ARG A 288 -11.41 11.01 0.67
CA ARG A 288 -10.96 11.51 -0.65
C ARG A 288 -11.14 10.52 -1.80
N HIS A 289 -11.09 9.22 -1.52
CA HIS A 289 -11.08 8.18 -2.55
C HIS A 289 -12.33 7.29 -2.61
N LYS A 290 -13.34 7.56 -1.77
CA LYS A 290 -14.52 6.70 -1.62
C LYS A 290 -15.25 6.44 -2.94
N GLU A 291 -15.42 7.48 -3.76
CA GLU A 291 -16.13 7.39 -5.02
C GLU A 291 -15.36 6.50 -6.01
N GLN A 292 -14.06 6.75 -6.19
CA GLN A 292 -13.24 5.97 -7.11
C GLN A 292 -13.12 4.50 -6.68
N ILE A 293 -13.01 4.24 -5.37
CA ILE A 293 -13.05 2.87 -4.81
C ILE A 293 -14.38 2.19 -5.14
N THR A 294 -15.50 2.90 -5.00
CA THR A 294 -16.84 2.36 -5.26
C THR A 294 -17.02 2.02 -6.74
N VAL A 295 -16.58 2.91 -7.64
CA VAL A 295 -16.63 2.70 -9.09
C VAL A 295 -15.77 1.50 -9.50
N CYS A 296 -14.51 1.46 -9.06
CA CYS A 296 -13.60 0.35 -9.35
C CYS A 296 -14.17 -0.99 -8.85
N ARG A 297 -14.68 -1.02 -7.61
CA ARG A 297 -15.28 -2.22 -7.03
C ARG A 297 -16.47 -2.71 -7.87
N SER A 298 -17.38 -1.83 -8.25
CA SER A 298 -18.54 -2.19 -9.06
C SER A 298 -18.13 -2.76 -10.43
N ALA A 299 -17.14 -2.14 -11.08
CA ALA A 299 -16.61 -2.63 -12.35
C ALA A 299 -16.01 -4.04 -12.22
N LEU A 300 -15.21 -4.29 -11.18
CA LEU A 300 -14.61 -5.60 -10.93
C LEU A 300 -15.64 -6.68 -10.56
N VAL A 301 -16.71 -6.33 -9.85
CA VAL A 301 -17.82 -7.25 -9.54
C VAL A 301 -18.55 -7.67 -10.81
N GLU A 302 -18.87 -6.71 -11.69
CA GLU A 302 -19.52 -7.02 -12.98
C GLU A 302 -18.60 -7.81 -13.91
N GLU A 303 -17.30 -7.50 -13.93
CA GLU A 303 -16.30 -8.27 -14.69
C GLU A 303 -16.22 -9.72 -14.17
N ALA A 304 -16.17 -9.91 -12.86
CA ALA A 304 -16.14 -11.24 -12.24
C ALA A 304 -17.39 -12.05 -12.60
N LYS A 305 -18.58 -11.44 -12.49
CA LYS A 305 -19.85 -12.06 -12.88
C LYS A 305 -19.87 -12.46 -14.35
N THR A 306 -19.45 -11.56 -15.24
CA THR A 306 -19.40 -11.80 -16.69
C THR A 306 -18.47 -12.96 -17.03
N LYS A 307 -17.36 -13.10 -16.30
CA LYS A 307 -16.38 -14.17 -16.47
C LYS A 307 -16.68 -15.44 -15.66
N GLY A 308 -17.82 -15.51 -14.95
CA GLY A 308 -18.22 -16.69 -14.16
C GLY A 308 -17.47 -16.89 -12.83
N TYR A 309 -16.81 -15.85 -12.32
CA TYR A 309 -16.11 -15.87 -11.04
C TYR A 309 -17.02 -15.48 -9.87
N ARG A 310 -16.84 -16.15 -8.74
CA ARG A 310 -17.43 -15.76 -7.46
C ARG A 310 -16.67 -14.57 -6.89
N TRP A 311 -17.39 -13.48 -6.59
CA TRP A 311 -16.82 -12.33 -5.91
C TRP A 311 -16.57 -12.60 -4.42
N GLU A 312 -15.33 -12.45 -3.98
CA GLU A 312 -14.92 -12.57 -2.57
C GLU A 312 -14.67 -11.17 -1.99
N GLY A 313 -15.70 -10.59 -1.35
CA GLY A 313 -15.63 -9.28 -0.68
C GLY A 313 -14.74 -9.24 0.56
#